data_AF-A0A392QYE8-F1
#
_entry.id   AF-A0A392QYE8-F1
#
_cell.length_a   1.000
_cell.length_b   1.000
_cell.length_c   1.000
_cell.angle_alpha   90.00
_cell.angle_beta   90.00
_cell.angle_gamma   90.00
#
_symmetry.space_group_name_H-M   'P 1'
#
loop_
_entity.id
_entity.type
_entity.pdbx_description
1 polymer ?
#
loop_
_entity_poly.entity_id
_entity_poly.type
_entity_poly.pdbx_seq_one_letter_code
_entity_poly.pdbx_strand_id
1 'polypeptide(L)'
;AYHPQTDGQSEAVNKCLELYLRCFTSHSPRSWSKMLPWAEFWYNTSFHTSIGMTPFKVVYGRDPPTLIRYELNSTDPPSLQQILVERDDTIVALKANLARTQQIMKKFADSKRRFAEFQIGDMVLVKLQPYRQHSIALHRNKKLSMWYFGPFPVIERVGQVAYKLLL
;
A
#
# COMPACT_ATOMS: atom_id res chain seq x y z
N ALA A 1 9.98 -13.70 14.80
CA ALA A 1 8.54 -13.43 14.60
C ALA A 1 8.34 -12.91 13.17
N TYR A 2 7.42 -13.48 12.39
CA TYR A 2 7.13 -13.01 11.02
C TYR A 2 5.93 -12.07 11.09
N HIS A 3 6.20 -10.77 10.99
CA HIS A 3 5.22 -9.71 10.96
C HIS A 3 5.44 -8.98 9.63
N PRO A 4 4.75 -9.33 8.53
CA PRO A 4 4.92 -8.66 7.24
C PRO A 4 4.65 -7.15 7.32
N GLN A 5 3.87 -6.73 8.33
CA GLN A 5 3.72 -5.34 8.74
C GLN A 5 5.03 -4.63 9.15
N THR A 6 6.12 -5.36 9.44
CA THR A 6 7.46 -4.79 9.74
C THR A 6 8.24 -4.40 8.47
N ASP A 7 8.00 -5.05 7.32
CA ASP A 7 8.41 -4.55 5.98
C ASP A 7 7.24 -3.78 5.33
N GLY A 8 6.49 -3.07 6.17
CA GLY A 8 5.30 -2.34 5.76
C GLY A 8 5.59 -1.21 4.77
N GLN A 9 6.83 -0.73 4.68
CA GLN A 9 7.20 0.30 3.71
C GLN A 9 7.17 -0.25 2.28
N SER A 10 7.93 -1.29 1.99
CA SER A 10 7.98 -1.90 0.65
C SER A 10 6.60 -2.43 0.23
N GLU A 11 5.86 -3.04 1.17
CA GLU A 11 4.50 -3.51 0.93
C GLU A 11 3.50 -2.37 0.68
N ALA A 12 3.58 -1.25 1.43
CA ALA A 12 2.72 -0.09 1.20
C ALA A 12 3.03 0.56 -0.16
N VAL A 13 4.31 0.65 -0.53
CA VAL A 13 4.75 1.17 -1.81
C VAL A 13 4.22 0.32 -2.97
N ASN A 14 4.41 -0.98 -2.92
CA ASN A 14 3.92 -1.90 -3.95
C ASN A 14 2.40 -1.82 -4.08
N LYS A 15 1.68 -1.76 -2.95
CA LYS A 15 0.22 -1.62 -2.94
C LYS A 15 -0.24 -0.30 -3.57
N CYS A 16 0.46 0.80 -3.31
CA CYS A 16 0.18 2.10 -3.90
C CYS A 16 0.44 2.13 -5.42
N LEU A 17 1.57 1.57 -5.87
CA LEU A 17 1.91 1.46 -7.28
C LEU A 17 0.92 0.55 -8.03
N GLU A 18 0.56 -0.60 -7.45
CA GLU A 18 -0.47 -1.48 -8.01
C GLU A 18 -1.81 -0.78 -8.14
N LEU A 19 -2.22 -0.01 -7.12
CA LEU A 19 -3.46 0.75 -7.14
C LEU A 19 -3.46 1.78 -8.27
N TYR A 20 -2.36 2.52 -8.40
CA TYR A 20 -2.15 3.49 -9.46
C TYR A 20 -2.25 2.85 -10.85
N LEU A 21 -1.52 1.75 -11.05
CA LEU A 21 -1.53 1.03 -12.32
C LEU A 21 -2.90 0.42 -12.63
N ARG A 22 -3.62 -0.13 -11.64
CA ARG A 22 -4.98 -0.66 -11.84
C ARG A 22 -5.97 0.41 -12.29
N CYS A 23 -5.84 1.65 -11.81
CA CYS A 23 -6.65 2.77 -12.27
C CYS A 23 -6.42 3.10 -13.76
N PHE A 24 -5.27 2.75 -14.33
CA PHE A 24 -4.96 2.92 -15.75
C PHE A 24 -5.34 1.71 -16.60
N THR A 25 -5.00 0.51 -16.15
CA THR A 25 -5.15 -0.71 -16.94
C THR A 25 -6.59 -1.21 -17.04
N SER A 26 -7.54 -0.59 -16.31
CA SER A 26 -8.95 -1.00 -16.35
C SER A 26 -9.57 -0.86 -17.74
N HIS A 27 -9.19 0.17 -18.51
CA HIS A 27 -9.71 0.43 -19.85
C HIS A 27 -8.78 -0.07 -20.96
N SER A 28 -7.46 -0.13 -20.70
CA SER A 28 -6.47 -0.61 -21.67
C SER A 28 -5.35 -1.39 -20.97
N PRO A 29 -5.52 -2.71 -20.75
CA PRO A 29 -4.56 -3.51 -20.00
C PRO A 29 -3.23 -3.74 -20.73
N ARG A 30 -3.17 -3.59 -22.05
CA ARG A 30 -1.95 -3.77 -22.84
C ARG A 30 -1.01 -2.56 -22.83
N SER A 31 -1.47 -1.39 -22.38
CA SER A 31 -0.68 -0.15 -22.38
C SER A 31 -0.02 0.17 -21.03
N TRP A 32 -0.02 -0.76 -20.07
CA TRP A 32 0.50 -0.54 -18.71
C TRP A 32 1.97 -0.09 -18.70
N SER A 33 2.80 -0.61 -19.60
CA SER A 33 4.23 -0.26 -19.69
C SER A 33 4.45 1.20 -20.04
N LYS A 34 3.56 1.81 -20.84
CA LYS A 34 3.60 3.24 -21.17
C LYS A 34 3.34 4.12 -19.95
N MET A 35 2.72 3.57 -18.91
CA MET A 35 2.35 4.28 -17.69
C MET A 35 3.41 4.15 -16.57
N LEU A 36 4.41 3.29 -16.74
CA LEU A 36 5.49 3.15 -15.76
C LEU A 36 6.22 4.46 -15.46
N PRO A 37 6.59 5.30 -16.46
CA PRO A 37 7.23 6.59 -16.17
C PRO A 37 6.34 7.51 -15.32
N TRP A 38 5.02 7.46 -15.51
CA TRP A 38 4.07 8.23 -14.71
C TRP A 38 3.95 7.69 -13.29
N ALA A 39 3.96 6.37 -13.11
CA ALA A 39 3.93 5.75 -11.80
C ALA A 39 5.21 6.03 -11.00
N GLU A 40 6.37 5.96 -11.67
CA GLU A 40 7.67 6.33 -11.09
C GLU A 40 7.71 7.81 -10.71
N PHE A 41 7.28 8.70 -11.62
CA PHE A 41 7.22 10.13 -11.33
C PHE A 41 6.31 10.41 -10.13
N TRP A 42 5.11 9.83 -10.11
CA TRP A 42 4.18 9.97 -9.00
C TRP A 42 4.79 9.50 -7.67
N TYR A 43 5.45 8.35 -7.67
CA TYR A 43 6.12 7.80 -6.50
C TYR A 43 7.23 8.72 -5.99
N ASN A 44 8.12 9.15 -6.88
CA ASN A 44 9.25 9.99 -6.53
C ASN A 44 8.84 11.39 -6.04
N THR A 45 7.72 11.91 -6.54
CA THR A 45 7.24 13.26 -6.20
C THR A 45 6.21 13.30 -5.07
N SER A 46 5.68 12.15 -4.64
CA SER A 46 4.72 12.07 -3.54
C SER A 46 5.39 12.16 -2.17
N PHE A 47 4.69 12.78 -1.21
CA PHE A 47 5.17 12.86 0.17
C PHE A 47 5.06 11.51 0.87
N HIS A 48 6.14 11.06 1.48
CA HIS A 48 6.17 9.82 2.24
C HIS A 48 6.29 10.11 3.74
N THR A 49 5.28 9.69 4.51
CA THR A 49 5.20 9.95 5.96
C THR A 49 6.33 9.31 6.75
N SER A 50 6.86 8.16 6.31
CA SER A 50 7.96 7.47 6.99
C SER A 50 9.29 8.23 6.93
N ILE A 51 9.54 8.94 5.83
CA ILE A 51 10.77 9.70 5.57
C ILE A 51 10.58 11.20 5.84
N GLY A 52 9.34 11.66 5.99
CA GLY A 52 9.00 13.06 6.22
C GLY A 52 9.24 13.97 5.00
N MET A 53 9.47 13.41 3.82
CA MET A 53 9.73 14.14 2.57
C MET A 53 9.46 13.26 1.34
N THR A 54 9.68 13.81 0.14
CA THR A 54 9.55 13.05 -1.12
C THR A 54 10.82 12.26 -1.41
N PRO A 55 10.75 11.05 -2.00
CA PRO A 55 11.93 10.31 -2.43
C PRO A 55 12.84 11.13 -3.36
N PHE A 56 12.26 11.97 -4.24
CA PHE A 56 13.02 12.89 -5.08
C PHE A 56 13.87 13.86 -4.23
N LYS A 57 13.31 14.43 -3.16
CA LYS A 57 14.05 15.34 -2.29
C LYS A 57 15.17 14.64 -1.53
N VAL A 58 14.97 13.37 -1.15
CA VAL A 58 16.03 12.55 -0.53
C VAL A 58 17.22 12.39 -1.47
N VAL A 59 16.95 12.08 -2.75
CA VAL A 59 18.01 11.80 -3.73
C VAL A 59 18.69 13.09 -4.21
N TYR A 60 17.93 14.16 -4.44
CA TYR A 60 18.43 15.36 -5.12
C TYR A 60 18.58 16.59 -4.24
N GLY A 61 18.18 16.52 -2.96
CA GLY A 61 18.28 17.63 -2.00
C GLY A 61 17.37 18.83 -2.28
N ARG A 62 16.49 18.74 -3.29
CA ARG A 62 15.57 19.81 -3.71
C ARG A 62 14.17 19.27 -3.95
N ASP A 63 13.18 20.14 -3.89
CA ASP A 63 11.79 19.76 -4.18
C ASP A 63 11.61 19.37 -5.66
N PRO A 64 10.73 18.40 -5.96
CA PRO A 64 10.47 17.98 -7.32
C PRO A 64 9.84 19.11 -8.16
N PRO A 65 10.16 19.19 -9.45
CA PRO A 65 9.55 20.16 -10.35
C PRO A 65 8.03 19.91 -10.45
N THR A 66 7.25 20.99 -10.41
CA THR A 66 5.80 20.92 -10.54
C THR A 66 5.40 20.66 -11.99
N LEU A 67 4.44 19.74 -12.19
CA LEU A 67 3.82 19.56 -13.50
C LEU A 67 2.85 20.72 -13.75
N ILE A 68 3.22 21.62 -14.66
CA ILE A 68 2.37 22.71 -15.12
C ILE A 68 1.46 22.17 -16.24
N ARG A 69 0.17 22.55 -16.19
CA ARG A 69 -0.79 22.26 -17.25
C ARG A 69 -0.27 22.85 -18.55
N TYR A 70 -0.35 22.08 -19.62
CA TYR A 70 0.04 22.56 -20.93
C TYR A 70 -0.94 23.62 -21.42
N GLU A 71 -0.40 24.77 -21.81
CA GLU A 71 -1.14 25.82 -22.51
C GLU A 71 -0.79 25.75 -23.99
N LEU A 72 -1.80 25.88 -24.86
CA LEU A 72 -1.60 25.70 -26.29
C LEU A 72 -0.62 26.76 -26.82
N ASN A 73 0.54 26.33 -27.28
CA ASN A 73 1.52 27.21 -27.88
C ASN A 73 1.61 26.93 -29.39
N SER A 74 1.44 27.97 -30.20
CA SER A 74 1.46 27.87 -31.67
C SER A 74 2.84 27.52 -32.24
N THR A 75 3.91 27.65 -31.45
CA THR A 75 5.26 27.24 -31.84
C THR A 75 5.53 25.75 -31.69
N ASP A 76 4.70 25.03 -30.95
CA ASP A 76 4.96 23.63 -30.64
C ASP A 76 4.51 22.72 -31.80
N PRO A 77 5.29 21.69 -32.17
CA PRO A 77 4.90 20.74 -33.20
C PRO A 77 3.55 20.09 -32.89
N PRO A 78 2.64 19.89 -33.88
CA PRO A 78 1.31 19.32 -33.63
C PRO A 78 1.32 17.98 -32.87
N SER A 79 2.33 17.14 -33.12
CA SER A 79 2.54 15.88 -32.41
C SER A 79 2.84 16.07 -30.91
N LEU A 80 3.63 17.09 -30.56
CA LEU A 80 3.94 17.43 -29.17
C LEU A 80 2.69 17.98 -28.46
N GLN A 81 1.92 18.84 -29.13
CA GLN A 81 0.68 19.38 -28.56
C GLN A 81 -0.29 18.26 -28.21
N GLN A 82 -0.47 17.29 -29.12
CA GLN A 82 -1.35 16.15 -28.89
C GLN A 82 -0.91 15.33 -27.67
N ILE A 83 0.38 15.04 -27.54
CA ILE A 83 0.94 14.29 -26.40
C ILE A 83 0.72 15.04 -25.08
N LEU A 84 0.95 16.36 -25.06
CA LEU A 84 0.84 17.17 -23.84
C LEU A 84 -0.63 17.37 -23.40
N VAL A 85 -1.56 17.50 -24.34
CA VAL A 85 -3.00 17.53 -24.05
C VAL A 85 -3.48 16.17 -23.53
N GLU A 86 -3.11 15.07 -24.21
CA GLU A 86 -3.46 13.71 -23.78
C GLU A 86 -2.91 13.40 -22.38
N ARG A 87 -1.69 13.87 -22.08
CA ARG A 87 -1.09 13.79 -20.75
C ARG A 87 -1.97 14.47 -19.70
N ASP A 88 -2.43 15.69 -19.94
CA ASP A 88 -3.19 16.43 -18.94
C ASP A 88 -4.55 15.77 -18.67
N ASP A 89 -5.23 15.32 -19.72
CA ASP A 89 -6.51 14.59 -19.61
C ASP A 89 -6.34 13.27 -18.85
N THR A 90 -5.27 12.51 -19.14
CA THR A 90 -4.98 11.26 -18.43
C THR A 90 -4.66 11.50 -16.95
N ILE A 91 -3.92 12.55 -16.61
CA ILE A 91 -3.64 12.92 -15.20
C ILE A 91 -4.93 13.28 -14.46
N VAL A 92 -5.84 14.03 -15.08
CA VAL A 92 -7.13 14.41 -14.46
C VAL A 92 -7.98 13.17 -14.19
N ALA A 93 -8.15 12.31 -15.20
CA ALA A 93 -8.92 11.07 -15.08
C ALA A 93 -8.34 10.15 -13.99
N LEU A 94 -7.02 10.03 -13.95
CA LEU A 94 -6.31 9.25 -12.95
C LEU A 94 -6.57 9.76 -11.53
N LYS A 95 -6.44 11.07 -11.29
CA LYS A 95 -6.67 11.66 -9.95
C LYS A 95 -8.08 11.33 -9.46
N ALA A 96 -9.09 11.43 -10.34
CA ALA A 96 -10.47 11.07 -10.02
C ALA A 96 -10.62 9.57 -9.70
N ASN A 97 -10.00 8.69 -10.49
CA ASN A 97 -10.04 7.24 -10.28
C ASN A 97 -9.33 6.80 -8.99
N LEU A 98 -8.18 7.40 -8.66
CA LEU A 98 -7.46 7.16 -7.42
C LEU A 98 -8.30 7.56 -6.20
N ALA A 99 -8.87 8.77 -6.21
CA ALA A 99 -9.73 9.24 -5.13
C ALA A 99 -10.93 8.31 -4.90
N ARG A 100 -11.61 7.89 -5.98
CA ARG A 100 -12.73 6.95 -5.91
C ARG A 100 -12.29 5.60 -5.34
N THR A 101 -11.17 5.05 -5.80
CA THR A 101 -10.70 3.75 -5.33
C THR A 101 -10.29 3.79 -3.86
N GLN A 102 -9.62 4.86 -3.42
CA GLN A 102 -9.28 5.07 -2.00
C GLN A 102 -10.52 5.11 -1.11
N GLN A 103 -11.58 5.81 -1.53
CA GLN A 103 -12.85 5.85 -0.80
C GLN A 103 -13.50 4.47 -0.67
N ILE A 104 -13.50 3.69 -1.76
CA ILE A 104 -14.04 2.32 -1.77
C ILE A 104 -13.22 1.42 -0.82
N MET A 105 -11.90 1.46 -0.91
CA MET A 105 -11.01 0.68 -0.05
C MET A 105 -11.20 1.03 1.43
N LYS A 106 -11.32 2.31 1.76
CA LYS A 106 -11.60 2.78 3.13
C LYS A 106 -12.93 2.23 3.64
N LYS A 107 -14.01 2.36 2.86
CA LYS A 107 -15.35 1.85 3.22
C LYS A 107 -15.32 0.35 3.56
N PHE A 108 -14.67 -0.46 2.73
CA PHE A 108 -14.59 -1.90 2.96
C PHE A 108 -13.67 -2.28 4.13
N ALA A 109 -12.56 -1.56 4.32
CA ALA A 109 -11.65 -1.79 5.44
C ALA A 109 -12.33 -1.46 6.78
N ASP A 110 -12.98 -0.30 6.86
CA ASP A 110 -13.66 0.17 8.07
C ASP A 110 -14.84 -0.74 8.42
N SER A 111 -15.62 -1.20 7.43
CA SER A 111 -16.75 -2.12 7.64
C SER A 111 -16.36 -3.45 8.27
N LYS A 112 -15.13 -3.93 8.06
CA LYS A 112 -14.64 -5.21 8.59
C LYS A 112 -13.81 -5.05 9.87
N ARG A 113 -13.47 -3.83 10.25
CA ARG A 113 -12.60 -3.56 11.40
C ARG A 113 -13.40 -3.76 12.68
N ARG A 114 -13.02 -4.77 13.46
CA ARG A 114 -13.49 -4.94 14.83
C ARG A 114 -12.46 -4.35 15.77
N PHE A 115 -12.90 -3.45 16.64
CA PHE A 115 -12.06 -2.94 17.70
C PHE A 115 -12.08 -3.95 18.85
N ALA A 116 -10.94 -4.57 19.11
CA ALA A 116 -10.75 -5.49 20.22
C ALA A 116 -9.51 -5.05 20.97
N GLU A 117 -9.68 -4.74 22.26
CA GLU A 117 -8.58 -4.46 23.17
C GLU A 117 -8.50 -5.59 24.19
N PHE A 118 -7.27 -5.98 24.53
CA PHE A 118 -6.99 -7.03 25.51
C PHE A 118 -6.19 -6.43 26.66
N GLN A 119 -6.45 -6.90 27.87
CA GLN A 119 -5.72 -6.51 29.08
C GLN A 119 -4.63 -7.52 29.41
N ILE A 120 -3.67 -7.11 30.23
CA ILE A 120 -2.66 -8.03 30.78
C ILE A 120 -3.38 -9.09 31.61
N GLY A 121 -3.07 -10.36 31.36
CA GLY A 121 -3.73 -11.52 31.96
C GLY A 121 -4.86 -12.12 31.12
N ASP A 122 -5.34 -11.42 30.07
CA ASP A 122 -6.35 -12.00 29.17
C ASP A 122 -5.80 -13.21 28.43
N MET A 123 -6.63 -14.24 28.30
CA MET A 123 -6.30 -15.48 27.61
C MET A 123 -6.73 -15.39 26.16
N VAL A 124 -5.77 -15.34 25.23
CA VAL A 124 -6.04 -15.14 23.80
C VAL A 124 -5.58 -16.33 22.96
N LEU A 125 -6.31 -16.58 21.87
CA LEU A 125 -5.94 -17.56 20.86
C LEU A 125 -5.20 -16.89 19.71
N VAL A 126 -4.09 -17.48 19.30
CA VAL A 126 -3.23 -16.96 18.22
C VAL A 126 -3.46 -17.76 16.95
N LYS A 127 -3.79 -17.06 15.86
CA LYS A 127 -3.86 -17.67 14.53
C LYS A 127 -2.48 -17.75 13.91
N LEU A 128 -1.93 -18.96 13.77
CA LEU A 128 -0.64 -19.17 13.11
C LEU A 128 -0.84 -19.62 11.66
N GLN A 129 0.08 -19.25 10.78
CA GLN A 129 0.09 -19.81 9.43
C GLN A 129 0.83 -21.16 9.41
N PRO A 130 0.17 -22.28 9.02
CA PRO A 130 0.71 -23.64 9.13
C PRO A 130 2.04 -23.93 8.41
N TYR A 131 2.44 -23.04 7.49
CA TYR A 131 3.57 -23.27 6.58
C TYR A 131 4.84 -22.50 6.95
N ARG A 132 4.86 -21.66 7.99
CA ARG A 132 5.99 -20.73 8.23
C ARG A 132 6.50 -20.63 9.67
N GLN A 133 5.82 -21.23 10.65
CA GLN A 133 6.27 -21.20 12.05
C GLN A 133 6.38 -22.63 12.59
N HIS A 134 7.61 -23.02 12.97
CA HIS A 134 7.96 -24.36 13.48
C HIS A 134 8.02 -24.42 15.02
N SER A 135 7.85 -23.28 15.70
CA SER A 135 8.07 -23.14 17.14
C SER A 135 6.94 -23.68 18.02
N ILE A 136 5.79 -24.02 17.45
CA ILE A 136 4.63 -24.58 18.17
C ILE A 136 4.36 -25.95 17.55
N ALA A 137 4.15 -26.96 18.40
CA ALA A 137 4.17 -28.39 18.11
C ALA A 137 3.77 -28.76 16.66
N LEU A 138 4.70 -29.36 15.93
CA LEU A 138 4.52 -29.85 14.57
C LEU A 138 3.47 -30.96 14.53
N HIS A 139 2.23 -30.63 14.19
CA HIS A 139 1.24 -31.65 13.85
C HIS A 139 1.57 -32.28 12.49
N ARG A 140 1.52 -33.62 12.42
CA ARG A 140 1.79 -34.42 11.20
C ARG A 140 0.97 -33.98 9.97
N ASN A 141 -0.23 -33.43 10.19
CA ASN A 141 -1.17 -33.05 9.13
C ASN A 141 -1.52 -31.56 9.16
N LYS A 142 -0.85 -30.74 8.33
CA LYS A 142 -1.02 -29.27 8.27
C LYS A 142 -2.36 -28.79 7.70
N LYS A 143 -3.08 -29.64 6.95
CA LYS A 143 -4.35 -29.26 6.29
C LYS A 143 -5.57 -29.42 7.21
N LEU A 144 -5.49 -30.34 8.17
CA LEU A 144 -6.56 -30.64 9.14
C LEU A 144 -6.20 -30.18 10.57
N SER A 145 -5.04 -29.55 10.78
CA SER A 145 -4.64 -29.02 12.08
C SER A 145 -5.49 -27.81 12.48
N MET A 146 -5.58 -27.56 13.79
CA MET A 146 -6.22 -26.35 14.31
C MET A 146 -5.55 -25.09 13.77
N TRP A 147 -6.38 -24.08 13.47
CA TRP A 147 -5.92 -22.79 12.90
C TRP A 147 -5.52 -21.79 13.99
N TYR A 148 -6.01 -22.00 15.21
CA TYR A 148 -5.78 -21.17 16.38
C TYR A 148 -5.07 -22.00 17.46
N PHE A 149 -4.12 -21.38 18.14
CA PHE A 149 -3.26 -21.99 19.16
C PHE A 149 -3.34 -21.20 20.46
N GLY A 150 -3.14 -21.89 21.59
CA GLY A 150 -3.26 -21.33 22.92
C GLY A 150 -4.37 -22.02 23.73
N PRO A 151 -4.97 -21.36 24.73
CA PRO A 151 -4.86 -19.92 25.02
C PRO A 151 -3.52 -19.55 25.67
N PHE A 152 -3.01 -18.36 25.32
CA PHE A 152 -1.80 -17.79 25.92
C PHE A 152 -2.16 -16.52 26.68
N PRO A 153 -1.61 -16.30 27.89
CA PRO A 153 -1.84 -15.07 28.63
C PRO A 153 -1.09 -13.90 27.98
N VAL A 154 -1.77 -12.76 27.88
CA VAL A 154 -1.14 -11.48 27.52
C VAL A 154 -0.26 -11.02 28.68
N ILE A 155 1.05 -10.88 28.44
CA ILE A 155 2.00 -10.44 29.47
C ILE A 155 2.30 -8.96 29.39
N GLU A 156 2.16 -8.36 28.21
CA GLU A 156 2.52 -6.96 27.99
C GLU A 156 1.71 -6.39 26.82
N ARG A 157 1.22 -5.16 26.97
CA ARG A 157 0.60 -4.38 25.88
C ARG A 157 1.65 -3.44 25.29
N VAL A 158 2.19 -3.82 24.13
CA VAL A 158 3.24 -3.07 23.40
C VAL A 158 2.64 -1.87 22.65
N GLY A 159 1.36 -1.96 22.26
CA GLY A 159 0.61 -0.88 21.63
C GLY A 159 -0.90 -1.16 21.60
N GLN A 160 -1.67 -0.28 20.96
CA GLN A 160 -3.13 -0.43 20.91
C GLN A 160 -3.59 -1.74 20.23
N VAL A 161 -2.79 -2.24 19.28
CA VAL A 161 -3.07 -3.45 18.48
C VAL A 161 -1.94 -4.49 18.55
N ALA A 162 -0.95 -4.30 19.43
CA ALA A 162 0.23 -5.14 19.54
C ALA A 162 0.42 -5.61 20.99
N TYR A 163 0.43 -6.93 21.18
CA TYR A 163 0.48 -7.58 22.48
C TYR A 163 1.59 -8.62 22.49
N LYS A 164 2.27 -8.75 23.63
CA LYS A 164 3.25 -9.80 23.90
C LYS A 164 2.56 -10.91 24.67
N LEU A 165 2.79 -12.15 24.24
CA LEU A 165 2.17 -13.35 24.79
C LEU A 165 3.24 -14.24 25.41
N LEU A 166 2.87 -14.96 26.47
CA LEU A 166 3.69 -16.04 27.01
C LEU A 166 3.46 -17.30 26.15
N LEU A 167 4.35 -17.58 25.19
CA LEU A 167 4.29 -18.75 24.30
C LEU A 167 4.96 -19.99 24.92
#